data_AF-A0A2E0L4H6-F1
#
_entry.id   AF-A0A2E0L4H6-F1
#
_cell.length_a   1.000
_cell.length_b   1.000
_cell.length_c   1.000
_cell.angle_alpha   90.00
_cell.angle_beta   90.00
_cell.angle_gamma   90.00
#
_symmetry.space_group_name_H-M   'P 1'
#
loop_
_entity.id
_entity.type
_entity.pdbx_description
1 polymer ?
#
loop_
_entity_poly.entity_id
_entity_poly.type
_entity_poly.pdbx_seq_one_letter_code
_entity_poly.pdbx_strand_id
1 'polypeptide(L)'
;MELVAVLDALWMLGRPHEVEVFSSSEWLIKCGRGEYFRGCYQPWWEDLDYLVKQHIVDWHWIRGSPELVRAHELARQAQPDRRSA
;
A
#
# COMPACT_ATOMS: atom_id res chain seq x y z
N MET A 1 -4.30 4.69 -5.40
CA MET A 1 -3.01 5.27 -4.96
C MET A 1 -2.28 4.21 -4.13
N GLU A 2 -0.95 4.06 -4.20
CA GLU A 2 -0.25 2.89 -3.63
C GLU A 2 -0.44 2.71 -2.12
N LEU A 3 -0.42 3.79 -1.34
CA LEU A 3 -0.69 3.74 0.11
C LEU A 3 -2.08 3.19 0.42
N VAL A 4 -3.10 3.67 -0.30
CA VAL A 4 -4.49 3.21 -0.15
C VAL A 4 -4.62 1.73 -0.55
N ALA A 5 -3.90 1.30 -1.58
CA ALA A 5 -3.92 -0.11 -1.99
C ALA A 5 -3.41 -1.06 -0.90
N VAL A 6 -2.36 -0.66 -0.17
CA VAL A 6 -1.85 -1.46 0.97
C VAL A 6 -2.85 -1.43 2.13
N LEU A 7 -3.41 -0.26 2.44
CA LEU A 7 -4.39 -0.10 3.50
C LEU A 7 -5.63 -0.97 3.27
N ASP A 8 -6.21 -0.92 2.06
CA ASP A 8 -7.36 -1.74 1.68
C ASP A 8 -7.03 -3.23 1.75
N ALA A 9 -5.86 -3.63 1.25
CA ALA A 9 -5.42 -5.03 1.30
C ALA A 9 -5.32 -5.55 2.74
N LEU A 10 -4.73 -4.79 3.66
CA LEU A 10 -4.60 -5.18 5.06
C LEU A 10 -5.97 -5.21 5.76
N TRP A 11 -6.83 -4.22 5.53
CA TRP A 11 -8.20 -4.20 6.06
C TRP A 11 -9.00 -5.44 5.65
N MET A 12 -8.88 -5.88 4.39
CA MET A 12 -9.61 -7.03 3.86
C MET A 12 -9.18 -8.37 4.49
N LEU A 13 -8.00 -8.47 5.10
CA LEU A 13 -7.52 -9.71 5.70
C LEU A 13 -8.32 -10.11 6.95
N GLY A 14 -8.94 -9.15 7.66
CA GLY A 14 -9.93 -9.37 8.73
C GLY A 14 -9.44 -10.12 9.99
N ARG A 15 -8.21 -10.61 9.99
CA ARG A 15 -7.53 -11.29 11.10
C ARG A 15 -6.01 -11.13 10.95
N PRO A 16 -5.21 -11.34 12.02
CA PRO A 16 -3.76 -11.31 11.96
C PRO A 16 -3.18 -12.30 10.93
N HIS A 17 -2.20 -11.83 10.14
CA HIS A 17 -1.45 -12.64 9.18
C HIS A 17 -0.01 -12.13 9.06
N GLU A 18 0.88 -13.00 8.59
CA GLU A 18 2.16 -12.62 8.00
C GLU A 18 1.92 -12.15 6.56
N VAL A 19 2.41 -10.95 6.23
CA VAL A 19 2.13 -10.27 4.97
C VAL A 19 3.43 -9.71 4.40
N GLU A 20 3.73 -10.07 3.16
CA GLU A 20 4.82 -9.47 2.40
C GLU A 20 4.25 -8.42 1.43
N VAL A 21 4.66 -7.16 1.58
CA VAL A 21 4.23 -6.05 0.73
C VAL A 21 5.30 -5.76 -0.31
N PHE A 22 4.96 -6.01 -1.58
CA PHE A 22 5.80 -5.69 -2.72
C PHE A 22 5.31 -4.42 -3.41
N SER A 23 6.19 -3.43 -3.58
CA SER A 23 5.85 -2.19 -4.27
C SER A 23 7.01 -1.63 -5.08
N SER A 24 6.68 -0.97 -6.20
CA SER A 24 7.62 -0.14 -6.96
C SER A 24 7.96 1.19 -6.28
N SER A 25 7.17 1.58 -5.29
CA SER A 25 7.33 2.85 -4.59
C SER A 25 8.29 2.74 -3.44
N GLU A 26 9.51 3.19 -3.72
CA GLU A 26 10.57 3.25 -2.72
C GLU A 26 10.15 4.10 -1.51
N TRP A 27 9.41 5.20 -1.75
CA TRP A 27 8.88 6.06 -0.70
C TRP A 27 7.93 5.31 0.23
N LEU A 28 6.95 4.58 -0.31
CA LEU A 28 6.01 3.79 0.50
C LEU A 28 6.74 2.73 1.34
N ILE A 29 7.68 2.00 0.74
CA ILE A 29 8.45 0.96 1.43
C ILE A 29 9.28 1.55 2.57
N LYS A 30 10.01 2.63 2.31
CA LYS A 30 10.85 3.28 3.34
C LYS A 30 10.01 3.91 4.45
N CYS A 31 8.86 4.50 4.12
CA CYS A 31 7.91 4.96 5.13
C CYS A 31 7.34 3.79 5.94
N GLY A 32 6.95 2.68 5.30
CA GLY A 32 6.42 1.48 5.95
C GLY A 32 7.41 0.84 6.93
N ARG A 33 8.70 0.86 6.59
CA ARG A 33 9.81 0.41 7.47
C ARG A 33 10.18 1.41 8.58
N GLY A 34 9.57 2.60 8.60
CA GLY A 34 9.89 3.65 9.57
C GLY A 34 11.21 4.38 9.29
N GLU A 35 11.80 4.23 8.11
CA GLU A 35 13.05 4.88 7.73
C GLU A 35 12.85 6.37 7.42
N TYR A 36 11.69 6.74 6.85
CA TYR A 36 11.39 8.09 6.38
C TYR A 36 10.26 8.76 7.15
N PHE A 37 10.40 10.07 7.34
CA PHE A 37 9.36 10.92 7.92
C PHE A 37 8.13 11.01 7.00
N ARG A 38 6.95 10.90 7.60
CA ARG A 38 5.65 10.90 6.93
C ARG A 38 4.97 12.26 7.16
N GLY A 39 5.31 13.26 6.35
CA GLY A 39 4.80 14.64 6.52
C GLY A 39 3.48 14.96 5.81
N CYS A 40 2.95 14.02 5.04
CA CYS A 40 1.72 14.16 4.27
C CYS A 40 0.87 12.89 4.37
N TYR A 41 -0.43 13.01 4.09
CA TYR A 41 -1.41 11.91 4.17
C TYR A 41 -1.55 11.32 5.59
N GLN A 42 -1.46 12.17 6.62
CA GLN A 42 -1.46 11.76 8.03
C GLN A 42 -2.56 10.76 8.41
N PRO A 43 -3.85 10.96 8.03
CA PRO A 43 -4.91 10.03 8.41
C PRO A 43 -4.68 8.61 7.86
N TRP A 44 -4.19 8.49 6.63
CA TRP A 44 -3.92 7.18 6.02
C TRP A 44 -2.73 6.48 6.67
N TRP A 45 -1.74 7.24 7.15
CA TRP A 45 -0.63 6.66 7.89
C TRP A 45 -1.05 6.19 9.27
N GLU A 46 -1.93 6.91 9.95
CA GLU A 46 -2.49 6.50 11.25
C GLU A 46 -3.29 5.20 11.13
N ASP A 47 -4.14 5.09 10.10
CA ASP A 47 -4.89 3.87 9.81
C ASP A 47 -3.96 2.70 9.43
N LEU A 48 -2.93 2.97 8.61
CA LEU A 48 -1.95 1.94 8.26
C LEU A 48 -1.18 1.48 9.50
N ASP A 49 -0.77 2.38 10.39
CA ASP A 49 -0.05 2.04 11.62
C ASP A 49 -0.94 1.21 12.57
N TYR A 50 -2.24 1.45 12.59
CA TYR A 50 -3.19 0.61 13.32
C TYR A 50 -3.24 -0.81 12.76
N LEU A 51 -3.32 -0.97 11.44
CA LEU A 51 -3.38 -2.27 10.78
C LEU A 51 -2.07 -3.03 10.88
N VAL A 52 -0.93 -2.36 10.63
CA VAL A 52 0.40 -2.98 10.69
C VAL A 52 0.68 -3.57 12.08
N LYS A 53 0.12 -3.01 13.16
CA LYS A 53 0.22 -3.60 14.51
C LYS A 53 -0.55 -4.91 14.68
N GLN A 54 -1.53 -5.19 13.81
CA GLN A 54 -2.32 -6.42 13.83
C GLN A 54 -1.71 -7.53 12.97
N HIS A 55 -0.76 -7.19 12.10
CA HIS A 55 -0.11 -8.10 11.16
C HIS A 55 1.40 -8.16 11.43
N ILE A 56 2.07 -9.18 10.88
CA ILE A 56 3.52 -9.17 10.76
C ILE A 56 3.80 -8.78 9.31
N VAL A 57 4.29 -7.56 9.10
CA VAL A 57 4.40 -6.97 7.75
C VAL A 57 5.86 -6.80 7.36
N ASP A 58 6.26 -7.49 6.30
CA ASP A 58 7.57 -7.34 5.67
C ASP A 58 7.46 -6.53 4.38
N TRP A 59 8.37 -5.57 4.21
CA TRP A 59 8.30 -4.60 3.13
C TRP A 59 9.39 -4.86 2.10
N HIS A 60 9.03 -5.04 0.84
CA HIS A 60 9.94 -5.35 -0.26
C HIS A 60 9.82 -4.31 -1.37
N TRP A 61 10.91 -3.57 -1.58
CA TRP A 61 11.02 -2.72 -2.75
C TRP A 61 11.51 -3.53 -3.94
N ILE A 62 10.71 -3.59 -4.99
CA ILE A 62 11.03 -4.32 -6.21
C ILE A 62 10.76 -3.43 -7.43
N ARG A 63 11.45 -3.69 -8.53
CA ARG A 63 11.22 -3.00 -9.80
C ARG A 63 10.90 -4.02 -10.88
N GLY A 64 9.76 -3.83 -11.55
CA GLY A 64 9.37 -4.59 -12.73
C GLY A 64 9.13 -6.08 -12.49
N SER A 65 7.93 -6.43 -12.01
CA SER A 65 7.45 -7.82 -11.97
C SER A 65 6.09 -7.95 -12.68
N PRO A 66 5.72 -9.14 -13.20
CA PRO A 66 4.39 -9.37 -13.79
C PRO A 66 3.24 -9.04 -12.83
N GLU A 67 3.39 -9.33 -11.55
CA GLU A 67 2.40 -9.04 -10.50
C GLU A 67 2.22 -7.53 -10.31
N LEU A 68 3.32 -6.77 -10.32
CA LEU A 68 3.27 -5.31 -10.27
C LEU A 68 2.58 -4.72 -11.50
N VAL A 69 2.85 -5.26 -12.70
CA VAL A 69 2.18 -4.83 -13.92
C VAL A 69 0.67 -5.04 -13.81
N ARG A 70 0.26 -6.23 -13.35
CA ARG A 70 -1.16 -6.53 -13.10
C ARG A 70 -1.78 -5.60 -12.05
N ALA A 71 -1.09 -5.36 -10.94
CA ALA A 71 -1.57 -4.43 -9.91
C ALA A 71 -1.72 -2.99 -10.46
N HIS A 72 -0.79 -2.56 -11.30
CA HIS A 72 -0.85 -1.26 -11.97
C HIS A 72 -2.05 -1.17 -12.94
N GLU A 73 -2.33 -2.21 -13.71
CA GLU A 73 -3.49 -2.27 -14.60
C GLU A 73 -4.81 -2.18 -13.82
N LEU A 74 -4.95 -2.95 -12.75
CA LEU A 74 -6.12 -2.89 -11.85
C LEU A 74 -6.29 -1.50 -11.26
N ALA A 75 -5.19 -0.87 -10.83
CA ALA A 75 -5.23 0.50 -10.30
C ALA A 75 -5.67 1.53 -11.34
N ARG A 76 -5.37 1.33 -12.64
CA ARG A 76 -5.86 2.20 -13.72
C ARG A 76 -7.34 1.99 -14.00
N GLN A 77 -7.81 0.75 -13.95
CA GLN A 77 -9.23 0.42 -14.13
C GLN A 77 -10.10 0.98 -12.99
N ALA A 78 -9.56 1.04 -11.78
CA ALA A 78 -10.27 1.59 -10.61
C ALA A 78 -10.37 3.13 -10.60
N GLN A 79 -9.71 3.85 -11.52
CA GLN A 79 -9.84 5.30 -11.57
C GLN A 79 -11.24 5.68 -12.09
N PRO A 80 -12.02 6.46 -11.34
CA PRO A 80 -13.32 6.92 -11.82
C PRO A 80 -13.13 7.77 -13.09
N ASP A 81 -14.05 7.64 -14.05
CA ASP A 81 -14.00 8.39 -15.29
C ASP A 81 -14.13 9.89 -15.01
N ARG A 82 -13.02 10.63 -15.17
CA ARG A 82 -12.94 12.08 -14.88
C ARG A 82 -13.83 12.94 -15.80
N ARG A 83 -14.55 12.35 -16.75
CA ARG A 83 -15.46 13.06 -17.68
C ARG A 83 -16.92 13.10 -17.23
N SER A 84 -17.25 12.49 -16.10
CA SER A 84 -18.61 12.54 -15.52
C SER A 84 -18.65 13.49 -14.33
N ALA A 85 -18.49 14.79 -14.59
CA ALA A 85 -18.72 15.88 -13.63
C ALA A 85 -19.31 17.09 -14.35
#